data_AF-A0A450TS27-F1
#
_entry.id   AF-A0A450TS27-F1
#
_cell.length_a   1.000
_cell.length_b   1.000
_cell.length_c   1.000
_cell.angle_alpha   90.00
_cell.angle_beta   90.00
_cell.angle_gamma   90.00
#
_symmetry.space_group_name_H-M   'P 1'
#
loop_
_entity.id
_entity.type
_entity.pdbx_description
1 polymer ?
#
loop_
_entity_poly.entity_id
_entity_poly.type
_entity_poly.pdbx_seq_one_letter_code
_entity_poly.pdbx_strand_id
1 'polypeptide(L)'
;MGSPELEEWSERIKVVIQVYRHTDVFDTKTGNWKERVETSYYGASHLHSAKIFAQFIREHWGIENRNHYVRDVTLKEDASRIRRNPGIFARLRSFTLNILRKNKITNVSEALYDNALCLDNVMKYNGVL
;
A
#
# COMPACT_ATOMS: atom_id res chain seq x y z
N MET A 1 9.72 -25.68 29.76
CA MET A 1 9.72 -24.27 30.19
C MET A 1 9.67 -23.42 28.94
N GLY A 2 8.55 -22.75 28.68
CA GLY A 2 8.38 -21.87 27.53
C GLY A 2 9.17 -20.57 27.69
N SER A 3 9.54 -19.92 26.59
CA SER A 3 10.18 -18.60 26.61
C SER A 3 9.22 -17.57 27.22
N PRO A 4 9.66 -16.72 28.18
CA PRO A 4 8.82 -15.69 28.80
C PRO A 4 8.15 -14.73 27.80
N GLU A 5 8.78 -14.50 26.64
CA GLU A 5 8.20 -13.66 25.57
C GLU A 5 6.94 -14.28 24.96
N LEU A 6 6.85 -15.61 24.88
CA LEU A 6 5.69 -16.28 24.27
C LEU A 6 4.44 -16.19 25.16
N GLU A 7 4.63 -16.06 26.48
CA GLU A 7 3.55 -15.91 27.45
C GLU A 7 2.83 -14.55 27.26
N GLU A 8 3.58 -13.48 26.98
CA GLU A 8 3.03 -12.13 26.75
C GLU A 8 2.12 -12.04 25.50
N TRP A 9 2.51 -12.70 24.40
CA TRP A 9 1.73 -12.67 23.17
C TRP A 9 0.49 -13.57 23.21
N SER A 10 0.54 -14.63 24.02
CA SER A 10 -0.54 -15.62 24.15
C SER A 10 -1.86 -15.00 24.66
N GLU A 11 -1.78 -13.94 25.48
CA GLU A 11 -2.95 -13.23 25.97
C GLU A 11 -3.56 -12.27 24.92
N ARG A 12 -2.73 -11.80 23.97
CA ARG A 12 -3.10 -10.76 22.99
C ARG A 12 -3.61 -11.33 21.66
N ILE A 13 -3.10 -12.49 21.25
CA ILE A 13 -3.50 -13.16 20.00
C ILE A 13 -4.48 -14.28 20.32
N LYS A 14 -5.76 -14.04 20.07
CA LYS A 14 -6.83 -15.02 20.32
C LYS A 14 -7.08 -15.95 19.15
N VAL A 15 -6.72 -15.55 17.94
CA VAL A 15 -6.89 -16.35 16.74
C VAL A 15 -5.75 -16.11 15.75
N VAL A 16 -5.32 -17.18 15.09
CA VAL A 16 -4.42 -17.14 13.94
C VAL A 16 -5.23 -17.43 12.70
N ILE A 17 -5.16 -16.54 11.71
CA ILE A 17 -5.81 -16.67 10.41
C ILE A 17 -4.75 -17.09 9.40
N GLN A 18 -4.92 -18.25 8.79
CA GLN A 18 -4.14 -18.67 7.63
C GLN A 18 -4.84 -18.22 6.35
N VAL A 19 -4.09 -17.59 5.45
CA VAL A 19 -4.57 -17.18 4.13
C VAL A 19 -3.74 -17.87 3.07
N TYR A 20 -4.43 -18.64 2.23
CA TYR A 20 -3.87 -19.18 0.99
C TYR A 20 -4.23 -18.24 -0.17
N ARG A 21 -3.25 -17.86 -0.98
CA ARG A 21 -3.45 -17.02 -2.18
C ARG A 21 -2.94 -17.76 -3.41
N HIS A 22 -3.79 -17.80 -4.42
CA HIS A 22 -3.43 -18.15 -5.79
C HIS A 22 -3.51 -16.87 -6.62
N THR A 23 -2.46 -16.57 -7.36
CA THR A 23 -2.38 -15.37 -8.20
C THR A 23 -1.78 -15.74 -9.54
N ASP A 24 -2.51 -15.48 -10.62
CA ASP A 24 -1.96 -15.57 -11.97
C ASP A 24 -1.26 -14.25 -12.31
N VAL A 25 0.02 -14.34 -12.61
CA VAL A 25 0.87 -13.20 -12.94
C VAL A 25 1.29 -13.31 -14.40
N PHE A 26 0.96 -12.29 -15.19
CA PHE A 26 1.39 -12.23 -16.58
C PHE A 26 2.87 -11.83 -16.66
N ASP A 27 3.71 -12.72 -17.20
CA ASP A 27 5.11 -12.45 -17.46
C ASP A 27 5.26 -11.84 -18.85
N THR A 28 5.51 -10.53 -18.89
CA THR A 28 5.66 -9.76 -20.13
C THR A 28 6.91 -10.13 -20.93
N LYS A 29 7.92 -10.76 -20.32
CA LYS A 29 9.13 -11.20 -21.03
C LYS A 29 8.87 -12.50 -21.79
N THR A 30 8.09 -13.41 -21.20
CA THR A 30 7.79 -14.71 -21.81
C THR A 30 6.45 -14.75 -22.54
N GLY A 31 5.59 -13.74 -22.36
CA GLY A 31 4.25 -13.67 -22.96
C GLY A 31 3.25 -14.67 -22.38
N ASN A 32 3.50 -15.19 -21.17
CA ASN A 32 2.74 -16.29 -20.57
C ASN A 32 2.26 -15.93 -19.16
N TRP A 33 1.15 -16.54 -18.75
CA TRP A 33 0.67 -16.49 -17.37
C TRP A 33 1.44 -17.50 -16.51
N LYS A 34 1.86 -17.08 -15.33
CA LYS A 34 2.51 -17.93 -14.31
C LYS A 34 1.69 -17.91 -13.05
N GLU A 35 1.38 -19.09 -12.53
CA GLU A 35 0.71 -19.22 -11.24
C GLU A 35 1.71 -18.96 -10.10
N ARG A 36 1.28 -18.18 -9.11
CA ARG A 36 1.98 -17.97 -7.85
C ARG A 36 1.07 -18.38 -6.70
N VAL A 37 1.61 -19.22 -5.82
CA VAL A 37 0.94 -19.64 -4.60
C VAL A 37 1.68 -19.06 -3.40
N GLU A 38 0.93 -18.54 -2.43
CA GLU A 38 1.47 -17.97 -1.19
C GLU A 38 0.61 -18.35 0.00
N THR A 39 1.26 -18.62 1.14
CA THR A 39 0.59 -18.76 2.44
C THR A 39 1.06 -17.65 3.36
N SER A 40 0.13 -16.95 4.00
CA SER A 40 0.42 -15.97 5.05
C SER A 40 -0.39 -16.26 6.31
N TYR A 41 0.13 -15.82 7.46
CA TYR A 41 -0.54 -15.93 8.75
C TYR A 41 -0.75 -14.54 9.35
N TYR A 42 -1.93 -14.32 9.91
CA TYR A 42 -2.31 -13.09 10.60
C TYR A 42 -2.75 -13.41 12.02
N GLY A 43 -2.39 -12.58 12.99
CA GLY A 43 -2.92 -12.66 14.35
C GLY A 43 -4.07 -11.68 14.55
N ALA A 44 -5.11 -12.09 15.28
CA ALA A 44 -6.15 -11.18 15.73
C ALA A 44 -6.52 -11.41 17.19
N SER A 45 -6.97 -10.35 17.85
CA SER A 45 -7.40 -10.35 19.26
C SER A 45 -8.86 -10.79 19.45
N HIS A 46 -9.63 -10.93 18.37
CA HIS A 46 -11.04 -11.28 18.39
C HIS A 46 -11.32 -12.34 17.33
N LEU A 47 -12.24 -13.26 17.64
CA LEU A 47 -12.68 -14.29 16.71
C LEU A 47 -13.81 -13.78 15.83
N HIS A 48 -13.62 -13.86 14.51
CA HIS A 48 -14.65 -13.65 13.50
C HIS A 48 -14.68 -14.81 12.52
N SER A 49 -15.66 -14.82 11.60
CA SER A 49 -15.69 -15.82 10.53
C SER A 49 -14.55 -15.59 9.54
N ALA A 50 -14.11 -16.67 8.88
CA ALA A 50 -13.09 -16.61 7.83
C ALA A 50 -13.46 -15.61 6.71
N LYS A 51 -14.76 -15.47 6.39
CA LYS A 51 -15.25 -14.51 5.39
C LYS A 51 -15.00 -13.06 5.81
N ILE A 52 -15.23 -12.71 7.08
CA ILE A 52 -14.99 -11.38 7.61
C ILE A 52 -13.48 -11.07 7.60
N PHE A 53 -12.65 -12.01 8.06
CA PHE A 53 -11.20 -11.84 8.01
C PHE A 53 -10.68 -11.68 6.57
N ALA A 54 -11.18 -12.47 5.63
CA ALA A 54 -10.81 -12.35 4.22
C ALA A 54 -11.15 -10.96 3.67
N GLN A 55 -12.31 -10.39 4.05
CA GLN A 55 -12.69 -9.04 3.66
C GLN A 55 -11.73 -7.99 4.25
N PHE A 56 -11.46 -8.03 5.56
CA PHE A 56 -10.54 -7.08 6.18
C PHE A 56 -9.13 -7.14 5.59
N ILE A 57 -8.63 -8.36 5.34
CA ILE A 57 -7.31 -8.54 4.72
C ILE A 57 -7.30 -7.94 3.31
N ARG A 58 -8.34 -8.16 2.49
CA ARG A 58 -8.43 -7.55 1.15
C ARG A 58 -8.54 -6.02 1.22
N GLU A 59 -9.33 -5.48 2.13
CA GLU A 59 -9.46 -4.03 2.31
C GLU A 59 -8.13 -3.40 2.74
N HIS A 60 -7.39 -4.05 3.63
CA HIS A 60 -6.06 -3.64 4.05
C HIS A 60 -5.08 -3.63 2.87
N TRP A 61 -5.05 -4.68 2.05
CA TRP A 61 -4.27 -4.69 0.81
C TRP A 61 -4.66 -3.56 -0.15
N GLY A 62 -5.94 -3.18 -0.18
CA GLY A 62 -6.41 -2.03 -0.94
C GLY A 62 -5.84 -0.69 -0.47
N ILE A 63 -5.44 -0.57 0.81
CA ILE A 63 -4.74 0.62 1.32
C ILE A 63 -3.28 0.59 0.87
N GLU A 64 -2.62 -0.56 1.02
CA GLU A 64 -1.22 -0.76 0.63
C GLU A 64 -1.00 -0.44 -0.85
N ASN A 65 -1.82 -1.04 -1.74
CA ASN A 65 -1.69 -0.85 -3.17
C ASN A 65 -1.99 0.59 -3.61
N ARG A 66 -2.99 1.25 -3.01
CA ARG A 66 -3.39 2.58 -3.46
C ARG A 66 -2.50 3.67 -2.88
N ASN A 67 -2.04 3.53 -1.64
CA ASN A 67 -1.32 4.57 -0.90
C ASN A 67 0.19 4.31 -0.88
N HIS A 68 0.61 3.22 -0.25
CA HIS A 68 2.01 2.91 0.00
C HIS A 68 2.75 2.69 -1.31
N TYR A 69 2.28 1.77 -2.15
CA TYR A 69 2.92 1.50 -3.44
C TYR A 69 3.07 2.74 -4.33
N VAL A 70 2.04 3.59 -4.40
CA VAL A 70 2.09 4.82 -5.20
C VAL A 70 3.13 5.79 -4.65
N ARG A 71 3.24 5.92 -3.32
CA ARG A 71 4.27 6.77 -2.71
C ARG A 71 5.67 6.22 -2.93
N ASP A 72 5.85 4.93 -2.69
CA ASP A 72 7.14 4.26 -2.69
C ASP A 72 7.74 4.22 -4.09
N VAL A 73 6.92 3.82 -5.07
CA VAL A 73 7.36 3.64 -6.45
C VAL A 73 7.11 4.88 -7.30
N THR A 74 5.86 5.36 -7.36
CA THR A 74 5.48 6.43 -8.31
C THR A 74 6.01 7.80 -7.85
N LEU A 75 5.92 8.10 -6.55
CA LEU A 75 6.50 9.32 -5.96
C LEU A 75 7.95 9.13 -5.49
N LYS A 76 8.55 7.96 -5.77
CA LYS A 76 9.96 7.65 -5.54
C LYS A 76 10.39 7.87 -4.10
N GLU A 77 9.57 7.46 -3.13
CA GLU A 77 9.91 7.54 -1.71
C GLU A 77 11.09 6.62 -1.38
N ASP A 78 11.08 5.37 -1.84
CA ASP A 78 12.17 4.41 -1.59
C ASP A 78 13.49 4.82 -2.24
N ALA A 79 13.40 5.42 -3.44
CA ALA A 79 14.57 5.90 -4.16
C ALA A 79 15.10 7.26 -3.63
N SER A 80 14.43 7.86 -2.63
CA SER A 80 14.77 9.16 -2.08
C SER A 80 16.12 9.15 -1.36
N ARG A 81 17.03 10.05 -1.75
CA ARG A 81 18.34 10.22 -1.10
C ARG A 81 18.36 11.29 -0.01
N ILE A 82 17.22 11.91 0.30
CA ILE A 82 17.11 12.94 1.34
C ILE A 82 17.35 12.31 2.72
N ARG A 83 18.43 12.70 3.40
CA ARG A 83 18.79 12.18 4.74
C ARG A 83 18.56 13.16 5.89
N ARG A 84 18.44 14.45 5.61
CA ARG A 84 18.11 15.48 6.60
C ARG A 84 16.61 15.77 6.57
N ASN A 85 15.93 15.58 7.69
CA ASN A 85 14.49 15.80 7.83
C ASN A 85 13.62 15.11 6.76
N PRO A 86 13.79 13.79 6.50
CA PRO A 86 13.07 13.08 5.42
C PRO A 86 11.54 13.15 5.57
N GLY A 87 11.03 13.28 6.79
CA GLY A 87 9.61 13.40 7.08
C GLY A 87 8.92 14.61 6.45
N ILE A 88 9.65 15.69 6.15
CA ILE A 88 9.09 16.85 5.43
C ILE A 88 8.66 16.43 4.02
N PHE A 89 9.53 15.73 3.31
CA PHE A 89 9.26 15.31 1.93
C PHE A 89 8.24 14.17 1.88
N ALA A 90 8.22 13.27 2.88
CA ALA A 90 7.16 12.27 3.02
C ALA A 90 5.77 12.93 3.18
N ARG A 91 5.68 14.03 3.93
CA ARG A 91 4.43 14.80 4.08
C ARG A 91 4.05 15.52 2.79
N LEU A 92 5.02 16.11 2.07
CA LEU A 92 4.76 16.71 0.76
C LEU A 92 4.21 15.68 -0.24
N ARG A 93 4.80 14.49 -0.32
CA ARG A 93 4.27 13.38 -1.15
C ARG A 93 2.83 13.03 -0.77
N SER A 94 2.54 12.98 0.53
CA SER A 94 1.19 12.72 1.03
C SER A 94 0.20 13.81 0.60
N PHE A 95 0.60 15.09 0.67
CA PHE A 95 -0.22 16.21 0.18
C PHE A 95 -0.46 16.11 -1.32
N THR A 96 0.58 15.87 -2.13
CA THR A 96 0.46 15.67 -3.57
C THR A 96 -0.54 14.56 -3.90
N LEU A 97 -0.40 13.38 -3.27
CA LEU A 97 -1.30 12.26 -3.52
C LEU A 97 -2.75 12.60 -3.12
N ASN A 98 -2.95 13.29 -2.01
CA ASN A 98 -4.27 13.70 -1.56
C ASN A 98 -4.92 14.72 -2.51
N ILE A 99 -4.17 15.69 -3.03
CA ILE A 99 -4.65 16.65 -4.03
C ILE A 99 -5.06 15.92 -5.31
N LEU A 100 -4.22 15.03 -5.84
CA LEU A 100 -4.55 14.26 -7.05
C LEU A 100 -5.82 13.42 -6.85
N ARG A 101 -5.96 12.74 -5.71
CA ARG A 101 -7.16 11.95 -5.39
C ARG A 101 -8.40 12.81 -5.20
N LYS A 102 -8.29 13.98 -4.57
CA LYS A 102 -9.39 14.94 -4.44
C LYS A 102 -9.92 15.37 -5.82
N ASN A 103 -9.03 15.48 -6.80
CA ASN A 103 -9.36 15.76 -8.19
C ASN A 103 -9.68 14.50 -9.01
N LYS A 104 -9.96 13.37 -8.35
CA LYS A 104 -10.36 12.09 -8.96
C LYS A 104 -9.35 11.50 -9.96
N ILE A 105 -8.08 11.88 -9.84
CA ILE A 105 -7.01 11.30 -10.67
C ILE A 105 -6.76 9.86 -10.24
N THR A 106 -6.85 8.94 -11.20
CA THR A 106 -6.63 7.50 -11.02
C THR A 106 -5.24 7.07 -11.49
N ASN A 107 -4.70 7.71 -12.53
CA ASN A 107 -3.35 7.49 -13.03
C ASN A 107 -2.37 8.55 -12.52
N VAL A 108 -1.72 8.26 -11.39
CA VAL A 108 -0.79 9.21 -10.76
C VAL A 108 0.47 9.42 -11.59
N SER A 109 0.99 8.39 -12.26
CA SER A 109 2.22 8.51 -13.06
C SER A 109 2.04 9.45 -14.25
N GLU A 110 0.92 9.34 -14.96
CA GLU A 110 0.59 10.21 -16.10
C GLU A 110 0.37 11.65 -15.64
N ALA A 111 -0.42 11.85 -14.57
CA ALA A 111 -0.62 13.19 -14.03
C ALA A 111 0.70 13.85 -13.61
N LEU A 112 1.63 13.11 -13.00
CA LEU A 112 2.96 13.65 -12.67
C LEU A 112 3.74 14.08 -13.91
N TYR A 113 3.67 13.30 -15.00
CA TYR A 113 4.32 13.63 -16.26
C TYR A 113 3.73 14.91 -16.87
N ASP A 114 2.40 14.99 -17.00
CA ASP A 114 1.71 16.13 -17.59
C ASP A 114 1.92 17.42 -16.79
N ASN A 115 1.90 17.32 -15.46
CA ASN A 115 2.15 18.44 -14.57
C ASN A 115 3.61 18.92 -14.61
N ALA A 116 4.56 18.03 -14.89
CA ALA A 116 5.97 18.40 -15.04
C ALA A 116 6.22 19.17 -16.35
N LEU A 117 5.40 18.94 -17.38
CA LEU A 117 5.47 19.65 -18.65
C LEU A 117 4.83 21.05 -18.58
N CYS A 118 3.81 21.24 -17.73
CA CYS A 118 3.11 22.52 -17.60
C CYS A 118 2.62 22.75 -16.17
N LEU A 119 3.23 23.72 -15.48
CA LEU A 119 2.89 24.04 -14.09
C LEU A 119 1.43 24.52 -13.93
N ASP A 120 0.86 25.16 -14.95
CA ASP A 120 -0.53 25.65 -14.92
C ASP A 120 -1.54 24.51 -14.70
N ASN A 121 -1.19 23.28 -15.07
CA ASN A 121 -2.03 22.10 -14.81
C ASN A 121 -2.16 21.84 -13.30
N VAL A 122 -1.07 22.01 -12.54
CA VAL A 122 -1.09 21.87 -11.08
C VAL A 122 -1.96 22.96 -10.45
N MET A 123 -1.84 24.20 -10.95
CA MET A 123 -2.56 25.35 -10.41
C MET A 123 -4.09 25.23 -10.58
N LYS A 124 -4.55 24.43 -11.54
CA LYS A 124 -5.99 24.16 -11.77
C LYS A 124 -6.59 23.14 -10.79
N TYR A 125 -5.79 22.40 -10.03
CA TYR A 125 -6.32 21.42 -9.09
C TYR A 125 -6.95 22.06 -7.87
N ASN A 126 -8.12 21.54 -7.49
CA ASN A 126 -8.77 21.92 -6.24
C ASN A 126 -7.89 21.57 -5.04
N GLY A 127 -7.56 22.55 -4.20
CA GLY A 127 -6.76 22.37 -2.98
C GLY A 127 -5.26 22.69 -3.12
N VAL A 128 -4.83 23.26 -4.24
CA VAL A 128 -3.50 23.89 -4.40
C VAL A 128 -3.53 25.36 -3.99
N LEU A 129 -4.61 26.06 -4.36
CA LEU A 129 -4.95 27.43 -3.96
C LEU A 129 -6.37 27.48 -3.40
#